data_AF-A0A9D5B6Z7-F1
#
_entry.id   AF-A0A9D5B6Z7-F1
#
_cell.length_a   1.000
_cell.length_b   1.000
_cell.length_c   1.000
_cell.angle_alpha   90.00
_cell.angle_beta   90.00
_cell.angle_gamma   90.00
#
_symmetry.space_group_name_H-M   'P 1'
#
loop_
_entity.id
_entity.type
_entity.pdbx_description
1 polymer ?
#
loop_
_entity_poly.entity_id
_entity_poly.type
_entity_poly.pdbx_seq_one_letter_code
_entity_poly.pdbx_strand_id
1 'polypeptide(L)'
;MRRPGLKDDVAYSFFDPDISVLKDMIALITPDHVGLFRAVYGGILKMVFRLMDRDRSAIHTLLQFYDPELRCFVFPDYVLGPMLEDYADILNIQIRDQVPFRVTKEEPDIGGISRAFYLSPEEVKSNLKEKGKLPGFHLSFLEAKAKEQSELGNWEAVCALVAASIYGIILFPNQKNFVDINAIRLFIRRNPIPTLIGDVYYSVHNRNEKRRGGLIRCCTQLLVKWFMGYLPSKGAFVLLGQNVTWATKLMGLRAKDIDWTHSSGVGQDFICSCRGFPNV
;
A
#
# COMPACT_ATOMS: atom_id res chain seq x y z
N MET A 1 5.88 -5.66 -37.52
CA MET A 1 5.92 -6.19 -36.14
C MET A 1 7.35 -6.14 -35.63
N ARG A 2 7.71 -5.15 -34.80
CA ARG A 2 9.02 -5.15 -34.10
C ARG A 2 8.97 -6.23 -33.02
N ARG A 3 9.93 -7.15 -33.02
CA ARG A 3 10.19 -7.99 -31.85
C ARG A 3 10.50 -7.05 -30.68
N PRO A 4 9.88 -7.18 -29.50
CA PRO A 4 10.33 -6.44 -28.33
C PRO A 4 11.74 -6.95 -28.04
N GLY A 5 12.75 -6.13 -28.33
CA GLY A 5 14.10 -6.39 -27.84
C GLY A 5 14.03 -6.50 -26.32
N LEU A 6 14.76 -7.46 -25.74
CA LEU A 6 15.01 -7.47 -24.30
C LEU A 6 15.50 -6.07 -23.93
N LYS A 7 14.63 -5.30 -23.25
CA LYS A 7 15.00 -4.00 -22.69
C LYS A 7 16.09 -4.28 -21.65
N ASP A 8 17.15 -3.47 -21.59
CA ASP A 8 18.20 -3.60 -20.57
C ASP A 8 17.57 -3.72 -19.17
N ASP A 9 18.06 -4.65 -18.35
CA ASP A 9 17.47 -4.91 -17.03
C ASP A 9 17.63 -3.68 -16.13
N VAL A 10 16.52 -3.01 -15.85
CA VAL A 10 16.50 -1.80 -15.01
C VAL A 10 16.47 -2.25 -13.56
N ALA A 11 17.45 -1.82 -12.77
CA ALA A 11 17.50 -2.14 -11.35
C ALA A 11 16.48 -1.31 -10.56
N TYR A 12 15.59 -2.00 -9.84
CA TYR A 12 14.66 -1.40 -8.88
C TYR A 12 15.02 -1.78 -7.45
N SER A 13 14.79 -0.85 -6.53
CA SER A 13 14.83 -1.11 -5.09
C SER A 13 13.51 -0.73 -4.43
N PHE A 14 13.24 -1.31 -3.28
CA PHE A 14 11.97 -1.15 -2.56
C PHE A 14 12.22 -0.60 -1.18
N PHE A 15 11.27 0.17 -0.67
CA PHE A 15 11.32 0.63 0.71
C PHE A 15 11.09 -0.58 1.64
N ASP A 16 12.07 -0.85 2.52
CA ASP A 16 12.07 -1.98 3.44
C ASP A 16 12.09 -1.44 4.88
N PRO A 17 10.92 -1.12 5.46
CA PRO A 17 10.83 -0.64 6.82
C PRO A 17 11.11 -1.78 7.81
N ASP A 18 11.73 -1.45 8.95
CA ASP A 18 11.69 -2.37 10.07
C ASP A 18 10.26 -2.42 10.61
N ILE A 19 9.74 -3.64 10.75
CA ILE A 19 8.38 -3.92 11.19
C ILE A 19 8.32 -4.47 12.62
N SER A 20 9.47 -4.60 13.30
CA SER A 20 9.55 -5.09 14.69
C SER A 20 8.62 -4.30 15.61
N VAL A 21 8.78 -2.98 15.65
CA VAL A 21 7.97 -2.06 16.45
C VAL A 21 6.48 -2.17 16.09
N LEU A 22 6.16 -2.25 14.79
CA LEU A 22 4.75 -2.42 14.38
C LEU A 22 4.17 -3.75 14.84
N LYS A 23 4.95 -4.84 14.83
CA LYS A 23 4.50 -6.14 15.34
C LYS A 23 4.22 -6.08 16.84
N ASP A 24 5.10 -5.43 17.60
CA ASP A 24 4.92 -5.25 19.04
C ASP A 24 3.67 -4.40 19.34
N MET A 25 3.46 -3.32 18.59
CA MET A 25 2.25 -2.51 18.68
C MET A 25 0.99 -3.30 18.30
N ILE A 26 1.02 -4.12 17.26
CA ILE A 26 -0.11 -4.97 16.84
C ILE A 26 -0.43 -6.02 17.89
N ALA A 27 0.58 -6.54 18.61
CA ALA A 27 0.38 -7.51 19.67
C ALA A 27 -0.43 -6.96 20.86
N LEU A 28 -0.53 -5.62 21.00
CA LEU A 28 -1.44 -4.99 21.96
C LEU A 28 -2.92 -5.19 21.61
N ILE A 29 -3.24 -5.37 20.31
CA ILE A 29 -4.61 -5.62 19.85
C ILE A 29 -4.91 -7.11 20.03
N THR A 30 -5.52 -7.45 21.16
CA THR A 30 -5.91 -8.83 21.46
C THR A 30 -7.00 -9.33 20.50
N PRO A 31 -7.23 -10.66 20.44
CA PRO A 31 -8.30 -11.23 19.62
C PRO A 31 -9.69 -10.61 19.87
N ASP A 32 -9.98 -10.21 21.10
CA ASP A 32 -11.26 -9.58 21.48
C ASP A 32 -11.42 -8.18 20.87
N HIS A 33 -10.31 -7.48 20.62
CA HIS A 33 -10.31 -6.11 20.10
C HIS A 33 -10.02 -6.02 18.59
N VAL A 34 -9.67 -7.13 17.93
CA VAL A 34 -9.40 -7.12 16.48
C VAL A 34 -10.63 -6.69 15.66
N GLY A 35 -11.83 -7.00 16.14
CA GLY A 35 -13.09 -6.58 15.53
C GLY A 35 -13.26 -5.07 15.53
N LEU A 36 -12.95 -4.43 16.68
CA LEU A 36 -12.96 -2.97 16.83
C LEU A 36 -12.01 -2.30 15.82
N PHE A 37 -10.79 -2.83 15.69
CA PHE A 37 -9.83 -2.32 14.72
C PHE A 37 -10.34 -2.43 13.29
N ARG A 38 -10.80 -3.62 12.90
CA ARG A 38 -11.23 -3.90 11.51
C ARG A 38 -12.44 -3.09 11.10
N ALA A 39 -13.38 -2.86 12.02
CA ALA A 39 -14.58 -2.05 11.76
C ALA A 39 -14.23 -0.62 11.35
N VAL A 40 -13.14 -0.06 11.87
CA VAL A 40 -12.75 1.34 11.64
C VAL A 40 -11.68 1.49 10.56
N TYR A 41 -10.69 0.59 10.55
CA TYR A 41 -9.47 0.73 9.74
C TYR A 41 -9.31 -0.35 8.67
N GLY A 42 -10.28 -1.26 8.55
CA GLY A 42 -10.24 -2.35 7.59
C GLY A 42 -9.19 -3.40 7.90
N GLY A 43 -8.75 -4.10 6.87
CA GLY A 43 -7.79 -5.21 6.89
C GLY A 43 -6.32 -4.79 6.90
N ILE A 44 -5.96 -3.54 7.20
CA ILE A 44 -4.58 -3.04 7.05
C ILE A 44 -3.54 -3.76 7.91
N LEU A 45 -3.94 -4.44 9.00
CA LEU A 45 -3.04 -5.28 9.81
C LEU A 45 -2.32 -6.33 8.95
N LYS A 46 -2.99 -6.88 7.92
CA LYS A 46 -2.42 -7.93 7.06
C LYS A 46 -1.35 -7.41 6.09
N MET A 47 -1.13 -6.09 6.03
CA MET A 47 -0.04 -5.47 5.27
C MET A 47 1.28 -5.44 6.05
N VAL A 48 1.27 -5.71 7.36
CA VAL A 48 2.49 -5.70 8.19
C VAL A 48 3.21 -7.04 8.09
N PHE A 49 3.89 -7.25 6.96
CA PHE A 49 4.75 -8.41 6.73
C PHE A 49 6.06 -8.00 6.07
N ARG A 50 7.09 -8.84 6.27
CA ARG A 50 8.40 -8.63 5.63
C ARG A 50 8.34 -9.21 4.22
N LEU A 51 8.75 -8.41 3.25
CA LEU A 51 8.91 -8.86 1.88
C LEU A 51 10.05 -9.89 1.82
N MET A 52 9.77 -11.08 1.29
CA MET A 52 10.79 -12.08 1.02
C MET A 52 11.50 -11.74 -0.29
N ASP A 53 12.69 -12.31 -0.51
CA ASP A 53 13.43 -12.08 -1.76
C ASP A 53 12.65 -12.54 -2.99
N ARG A 54 11.83 -13.58 -2.85
CA ARG A 54 10.89 -14.02 -3.89
C ARG A 54 9.86 -12.94 -4.23
N ASP A 55 9.33 -12.22 -3.25
CA ASP A 55 8.33 -11.16 -3.45
C ASP A 55 8.96 -9.95 -4.15
N ARG A 56 10.16 -9.57 -3.69
CA ARG A 56 10.94 -8.48 -4.31
C ARG A 56 11.30 -8.80 -5.75
N SER A 57 11.73 -10.03 -6.02
CA SER A 57 12.05 -10.49 -7.37
C SER A 57 10.80 -10.54 -8.28
N ALA A 58 9.64 -10.90 -7.73
CA ALA A 58 8.36 -10.89 -8.44
C ALA A 58 8.01 -9.48 -8.91
N ILE A 59 8.02 -8.51 -8.00
CA ILE A 59 7.71 -7.11 -8.32
C ILE A 59 8.78 -6.50 -9.21
N HIS A 60 10.07 -6.77 -8.96
CA HIS A 60 11.13 -6.31 -9.84
C HIS A 60 10.89 -6.76 -11.28
N THR A 61 10.51 -8.02 -11.47
CA THR A 61 10.19 -8.57 -12.79
C THR A 61 8.93 -7.93 -13.36
N LEU A 62 7.87 -7.78 -12.57
CA LEU A 62 6.63 -7.11 -12.99
C LEU A 62 6.90 -5.70 -13.52
N LEU A 63 7.76 -4.92 -12.84
CA LEU A 63 8.14 -3.58 -13.26
C LEU A 63 8.82 -3.56 -14.64
N GLN A 64 9.46 -4.65 -15.08
CA GLN A 64 10.03 -4.74 -16.43
C GLN A 64 8.94 -4.78 -17.51
N PHE A 65 7.73 -5.24 -17.17
CA PHE A 65 6.58 -5.30 -18.07
C PHE A 65 5.77 -3.99 -18.09
N TYR A 66 6.14 -2.98 -17.30
CA TYR A 66 5.43 -1.71 -17.32
C TYR A 66 5.67 -0.97 -18.64
N ASP A 67 4.58 -0.54 -19.27
CA ASP A 67 4.58 0.30 -20.46
C ASP A 67 4.23 1.75 -20.08
N PRO A 68 5.17 2.72 -20.20
CA PRO A 68 4.91 4.10 -19.85
C PRO A 68 3.86 4.80 -20.73
N GLU A 69 3.67 4.37 -21.98
CA GLU A 69 2.71 4.98 -22.91
C GLU A 69 1.28 4.55 -22.54
N LEU A 70 1.09 3.25 -22.30
CA LEU A 70 -0.21 2.68 -21.90
C LEU A 70 -0.50 2.79 -20.40
N ARG A 71 0.52 3.13 -19.61
CA ARG A 71 0.47 3.26 -18.13
C ARG A 71 -0.02 1.99 -17.42
N CYS A 72 0.24 0.82 -17.98
CA CYS A 72 -0.14 -0.48 -17.42
C CYS A 72 0.99 -1.51 -17.61
N PHE A 73 0.82 -2.71 -17.06
CA PHE A 73 1.74 -3.82 -17.28
C PHE A 73 1.26 -4.61 -18.50
N VAL A 74 2.13 -4.73 -19.51
CA VAL A 74 1.79 -5.33 -20.81
C VAL A 74 2.48 -6.69 -20.93
N PHE A 75 1.68 -7.73 -21.10
CA PHE A 75 2.10 -9.10 -21.37
C PHE A 75 1.73 -9.48 -22.82
N PRO A 76 2.19 -10.63 -23.34
CA PRO A 76 1.99 -10.97 -24.76
C PRO A 76 0.53 -10.98 -25.24
N ASP A 77 -0.42 -11.41 -24.41
CA ASP A 77 -1.84 -11.56 -24.77
C ASP A 77 -2.82 -10.97 -23.72
N TYR A 78 -2.33 -10.24 -22.73
CA TYR A 78 -3.17 -9.54 -21.73
C TYR A 78 -2.45 -8.33 -21.14
N VAL A 79 -3.21 -7.48 -20.44
CA VAL A 79 -2.69 -6.34 -19.67
C VAL A 79 -3.13 -6.45 -18.22
N LEU A 80 -2.34 -5.90 -17.29
CA LEU A 80 -2.69 -5.79 -15.87
C LEU A 80 -2.44 -4.36 -15.37
N GLY A 81 -3.25 -3.93 -14.41
CA GLY A 81 -3.11 -2.65 -13.72
C GLY A 81 -3.89 -2.68 -12.41
N PRO A 82 -3.36 -2.16 -11.30
CA PRO A 82 -4.10 -2.07 -10.05
C PRO A 82 -5.32 -1.14 -10.19
N MET A 83 -6.49 -1.64 -9.83
CA MET A 83 -7.74 -0.88 -9.82
C MET A 83 -8.14 -0.45 -8.40
N LEU A 84 -9.03 0.53 -8.28
CA LEU A 84 -9.54 0.99 -6.98
C LEU A 84 -10.20 -0.17 -6.22
N GLU A 85 -11.00 -0.96 -6.94
CA GLU A 85 -11.73 -2.13 -6.46
C GLU A 85 -10.77 -3.20 -5.92
N ASP A 86 -9.64 -3.44 -6.59
CA ASP A 86 -8.62 -4.38 -6.12
C ASP A 86 -8.09 -3.98 -4.74
N TYR A 87 -7.70 -2.71 -4.58
CA TYR A 87 -7.11 -2.24 -3.32
C TYR A 87 -8.17 -2.09 -2.23
N ALA A 88 -9.41 -1.76 -2.59
CA ALA A 88 -10.54 -1.73 -1.67
C ALA A 88 -10.84 -3.13 -1.11
N ASP A 89 -10.89 -4.16 -1.97
CA ASP A 89 -11.08 -5.55 -1.57
C ASP A 89 -9.89 -6.05 -0.73
N ILE A 90 -8.65 -5.85 -1.21
CA ILE A 90 -7.45 -6.24 -0.48
C ILE A 90 -7.41 -5.51 0.86
N LEU A 91 -7.76 -4.25 1.00
CA LEU A 91 -7.70 -3.58 2.30
C LEU A 91 -8.98 -3.71 3.12
N ASN A 92 -10.07 -4.26 2.57
CA ASN A 92 -11.41 -4.19 3.16
C ASN A 92 -11.76 -2.76 3.61
N ILE A 93 -11.55 -1.79 2.72
CA ILE A 93 -11.83 -0.36 2.94
C ILE A 93 -12.67 0.12 1.77
N GLN A 94 -13.85 0.69 2.07
CA GLN A 94 -14.73 1.25 1.06
C GLN A 94 -14.07 2.44 0.33
N ILE A 95 -14.26 2.49 -0.97
CA ILE A 95 -13.95 3.65 -1.79
C ILE A 95 -15.00 4.72 -1.46
N ARG A 96 -14.57 5.92 -1.06
CA ARG A 96 -15.48 7.02 -0.74
C ARG A 96 -15.54 8.01 -1.90
N ASP A 97 -16.74 8.47 -2.24
CA ASP A 97 -17.03 9.49 -3.29
C ASP A 97 -16.41 10.88 -3.03
N GLN A 98 -15.72 11.02 -1.91
CA GLN A 98 -14.94 12.20 -1.59
C GLN A 98 -13.85 12.36 -2.65
N VAL A 99 -13.88 13.53 -3.32
CA VAL A 99 -13.05 13.88 -4.49
C VAL A 99 -11.66 13.22 -4.42
N PRO A 100 -11.27 12.38 -5.40
CA PRO A 100 -9.96 11.72 -5.42
C PRO A 100 -8.90 12.78 -5.21
N PHE A 101 -8.08 12.58 -4.16
CA PHE A 101 -7.14 13.53 -3.59
C PHE A 101 -7.21 14.92 -4.24
N ARG A 102 -8.22 15.73 -3.89
CA ARG A 102 -7.97 17.16 -3.96
C ARG A 102 -6.80 17.36 -3.02
N VAL A 103 -5.70 17.86 -3.57
CA VAL A 103 -4.67 18.58 -2.83
C VAL A 103 -5.35 19.79 -2.19
N THR A 104 -6.32 19.61 -1.30
CA THR A 104 -6.66 20.61 -0.31
C THR A 104 -5.35 20.84 0.41
N LYS A 105 -4.69 21.97 0.17
CA LYS A 105 -3.35 22.22 0.69
C LYS A 105 -3.31 22.28 2.22
N GLU A 106 -4.47 22.24 2.85
CA GLU A 106 -4.63 22.29 4.30
C GLU A 106 -4.11 21.01 4.95
N GLU A 107 -2.99 21.20 5.65
CA GLU A 107 -2.46 20.24 6.61
C GLU A 107 -3.41 20.14 7.82
N PRO A 108 -3.49 18.97 8.47
CA PRO A 108 -4.31 18.82 9.65
C PRO A 108 -3.78 19.71 10.77
N ASP A 109 -4.67 20.44 11.43
CA ASP A 109 -4.33 21.27 12.57
C ASP A 109 -4.05 20.41 13.81
N ILE A 110 -3.44 21.03 14.84
CA ILE A 110 -3.11 20.34 16.10
C ILE A 110 -4.36 19.70 16.73
N GLY A 111 -5.51 20.36 16.65
CA GLY A 111 -6.77 19.83 17.17
C GLY A 111 -7.24 18.57 16.43
N GLY A 112 -7.12 18.55 15.10
CA GLY A 112 -7.43 17.41 14.26
C GLY A 112 -6.52 16.21 14.53
N ILE A 113 -5.20 16.46 14.67
CA ILE A 113 -4.23 15.42 15.04
C ILE A 113 -4.52 14.89 16.45
N SER A 114 -4.72 15.78 17.42
CA SER A 114 -5.04 15.44 18.82
C SER A 114 -6.24 14.51 18.91
N ARG A 115 -7.36 14.84 18.25
CA ARG A 115 -8.56 13.99 18.22
C ARG A 115 -8.32 12.65 17.54
N ALA A 116 -7.59 12.64 16.42
CA ALA A 116 -7.38 11.41 15.65
C ALA A 116 -6.40 10.43 16.32
N PHE A 117 -5.44 10.94 17.10
CA PHE A 117 -4.42 10.14 17.78
C PHE A 117 -4.73 9.89 19.26
N TYR A 118 -5.81 10.48 19.80
CA TYR A 118 -6.13 10.46 21.23
C TYR A 118 -4.98 11.00 22.11
N LEU A 119 -4.36 12.08 21.64
CA LEU A 119 -3.27 12.79 22.33
C LEU A 119 -3.75 14.17 22.78
N SER A 120 -3.21 14.70 23.86
CA SER A 120 -3.44 16.11 24.21
C SER A 120 -2.79 17.04 23.17
N PRO A 121 -3.33 18.26 22.97
CA PRO A 121 -2.71 19.26 22.10
C PRO A 121 -1.23 19.54 22.48
N GLU A 122 -0.90 19.49 23.76
CA GLU A 122 0.45 19.69 24.31
C GLU A 122 1.40 18.56 23.90
N GLU A 123 0.94 17.30 23.97
CA GLU A 123 1.69 16.13 23.49
C GLU A 123 1.94 16.22 21.99
N VAL A 124 0.93 16.63 21.20
CA VAL A 124 1.08 16.83 19.76
C VAL A 124 2.13 17.91 19.49
N LYS A 125 2.01 19.09 20.09
CA LYS A 125 2.96 20.21 19.89
C LYS A 125 4.39 19.83 20.27
N SER A 126 4.57 19.11 21.37
CA SER A 126 5.89 18.75 21.88
C SER A 126 6.56 17.63 21.07
N ASN A 127 5.79 16.73 20.45
CA ASN A 127 6.31 15.54 19.77
C ASN A 127 6.19 15.56 18.24
N LEU A 128 5.51 16.55 17.67
CA LEU A 128 5.52 16.79 16.22
C LEU A 128 6.90 17.35 15.85
N LYS A 129 7.79 16.47 15.38
CA LYS A 129 9.18 16.80 15.00
C LYS A 129 9.31 16.87 13.50
N GLU A 130 10.33 17.57 13.00
CA GLU A 130 10.65 17.57 11.57
C GLU A 130 11.65 16.46 11.25
N LYS A 131 11.36 15.67 10.21
CA LYS A 131 12.30 14.71 9.63
C LYS A 131 12.13 14.68 8.12
N GLY A 132 13.22 14.87 7.36
CA GLY A 132 13.16 14.90 5.90
C GLY A 132 12.28 16.04 5.36
N LYS A 133 12.30 17.21 6.01
CA LYS A 133 11.52 18.41 5.68
C LYS A 133 10.01 18.32 5.90
N LEU A 134 9.53 17.24 6.51
CA LEU A 134 8.12 17.10 6.86
C LEU A 134 7.96 16.94 8.37
N PRO A 135 6.97 17.61 8.98
CA PRO A 135 6.58 17.36 10.36
C PRO A 135 5.94 15.97 10.49
N GLY A 136 5.99 15.39 11.68
CA GLY A 136 5.43 14.08 11.97
C GLY A 136 5.85 13.54 13.32
N PHE A 137 5.57 12.26 13.55
CA PHE A 137 5.89 11.57 14.79
C PHE A 137 6.93 10.47 14.58
N HIS A 138 7.86 10.36 15.52
CA HIS A 138 8.70 9.17 15.63
C HIS A 138 7.84 7.96 15.99
N LEU A 139 8.10 6.82 15.35
CA LEU A 139 7.35 5.60 15.61
C LEU A 139 7.46 5.14 17.08
N SER A 140 8.63 5.32 17.69
CA SER A 140 8.85 5.00 19.11
C SER A 140 7.99 5.81 20.07
N PHE A 141 7.67 7.07 19.73
CA PHE A 141 6.74 7.88 20.51
C PHE A 141 5.31 7.32 20.42
N LEU A 142 4.86 6.98 19.21
CA LEU A 142 3.53 6.38 19.01
C LEU A 142 3.41 5.01 19.68
N GLU A 143 4.48 4.22 19.65
CA GLU A 143 4.56 2.94 20.36
C GLU A 143 4.41 3.11 21.87
N ALA A 144 5.18 4.04 22.48
CA ALA A 144 5.07 4.32 23.91
C ALA A 144 3.65 4.75 24.29
N LYS A 145 3.02 5.62 23.49
CA LYS A 145 1.64 6.05 23.71
C LYS A 145 0.63 4.92 23.54
N ALA A 146 0.84 4.00 22.59
CA ALA A 146 -0.03 2.84 22.44
C ALA A 146 0.05 1.91 23.67
N LYS A 147 1.24 1.72 24.25
CA LYS A 147 1.43 0.95 25.49
C LYS A 147 0.73 1.60 26.67
N GLU A 148 0.91 2.92 26.87
CA GLU A 148 0.21 3.68 27.92
C GLU A 148 -1.32 3.56 27.80
N GLN A 149 -1.87 3.72 26.59
CA GLN A 149 -3.32 3.61 26.37
C GLN A 149 -3.84 2.18 26.57
N SER A 150 -3.02 1.17 26.28
CA SER A 150 -3.35 -0.23 26.54
C SER A 150 -3.45 -0.52 28.04
N GLU A 151 -2.57 0.04 28.87
CA GLU A 151 -2.62 -0.09 30.33
C GLU A 151 -3.87 0.56 30.93
N LEU A 152 -4.34 1.66 30.31
CA LEU A 152 -5.58 2.35 30.67
C LEU A 152 -6.84 1.68 30.11
N GLY A 153 -6.72 0.62 29.31
CA GLY A 153 -7.85 -0.04 28.65
C GLY A 153 -8.54 0.79 27.56
N ASN A 154 -7.89 1.83 27.04
CA ASN A 154 -8.43 2.67 25.97
C ASN A 154 -8.14 2.07 24.59
N TRP A 155 -8.90 1.06 24.22
CA TRP A 155 -8.68 0.29 23.00
C TRP A 155 -8.91 1.07 21.70
N GLU A 156 -9.76 2.10 21.73
CA GLU A 156 -9.96 2.99 20.57
C GLU A 156 -8.69 3.77 20.26
N ALA A 157 -8.03 4.29 21.29
CA ALA A 157 -6.76 5.00 21.17
C ALA A 157 -5.62 4.07 20.70
N VAL A 158 -5.54 2.86 21.28
CA VAL A 158 -4.56 1.84 20.84
C VAL A 158 -4.76 1.53 19.35
N CYS A 159 -5.99 1.26 18.92
CA CYS A 159 -6.29 0.96 17.52
C CYS A 159 -5.92 2.13 16.60
N ALA A 160 -6.21 3.37 17.01
CA ALA A 160 -5.87 4.57 16.25
C ALA A 160 -4.36 4.77 16.07
N LEU A 161 -3.59 4.62 17.15
CA LEU A 161 -2.13 4.76 17.14
C LEU A 161 -1.45 3.66 16.28
N VAL A 162 -1.94 2.42 16.38
CA VAL A 162 -1.48 1.31 15.53
C VAL A 162 -1.80 1.58 14.06
N ALA A 163 -3.04 1.97 13.75
CA ALA A 163 -3.47 2.24 12.38
C ALA A 163 -2.68 3.41 11.76
N ALA A 164 -2.53 4.53 12.48
CA ALA A 164 -1.73 5.66 12.03
C ALA A 164 -0.27 5.28 11.75
N SER A 165 0.30 4.40 12.59
CA SER A 165 1.65 3.88 12.39
C SER A 165 1.76 3.01 11.13
N ILE A 166 0.78 2.15 10.86
CA ILE A 166 0.73 1.37 9.62
C ILE A 166 0.61 2.30 8.39
N TYR A 167 -0.16 3.38 8.49
CA TYR A 167 -0.28 4.37 7.42
C TYR A 167 1.08 4.99 7.06
N GLY A 168 1.84 5.47 8.03
CA GLY A 168 3.12 6.15 7.75
C GLY A 168 4.29 5.23 7.45
N ILE A 169 4.27 4.00 7.94
CA ILE A 169 5.41 3.07 7.80
C ILE A 169 5.24 2.11 6.63
N ILE A 170 4.00 1.68 6.34
CA ILE A 170 3.72 0.64 5.32
C ILE A 170 2.97 1.21 4.13
N LEU A 171 1.88 1.95 4.34
CA LEU A 171 0.99 2.39 3.26
C LEU A 171 1.57 3.59 2.49
N PHE A 172 2.14 4.55 3.19
CA PHE A 172 2.73 5.77 2.63
C PHE A 172 4.14 6.00 3.16
N PRO A 173 5.08 5.08 2.88
CA PRO A 173 6.43 5.14 3.43
C PRO A 173 7.22 6.33 2.87
N ASN A 174 7.89 7.06 3.76
CA ASN A 174 8.76 8.16 3.34
C ASN A 174 10.12 8.13 4.05
N GLN A 175 10.09 8.17 5.39
CA GLN A 175 11.27 8.17 6.26
C GLN A 175 11.21 6.97 7.21
N LYS A 176 12.36 6.34 7.46
CA LYS A 176 12.42 5.18 8.38
C LYS A 176 11.93 5.55 9.78
N ASN A 177 11.08 4.71 10.37
CA ASN A 177 10.54 4.84 11.73
C ASN A 177 9.89 6.21 12.02
N PHE A 178 9.19 6.76 11.04
CA PHE A 178 8.59 8.10 11.14
C PHE A 178 7.29 8.19 10.35
N VAL A 179 6.24 8.68 11.01
CA VAL A 179 4.90 8.90 10.44
C VAL A 179 4.76 10.39 10.13
N ASP A 180 4.92 10.75 8.86
CA ASP A 180 4.88 12.16 8.44
C ASP A 180 3.46 12.72 8.27
N ILE A 181 3.37 14.04 8.15
CA ILE A 181 2.11 14.78 8.06
C ILE A 181 1.22 14.37 6.88
N ASN A 182 1.80 13.86 5.78
CA ASN A 182 1.00 13.39 4.64
C ASN A 182 0.30 12.07 4.99
N ALA A 183 1.01 11.15 5.64
CA ALA A 183 0.41 9.92 6.15
C ALA A 183 -0.66 10.21 7.22
N ILE A 184 -0.38 11.12 8.16
CA ILE A 184 -1.33 11.58 9.20
C ILE A 184 -2.61 12.13 8.55
N ARG A 185 -2.46 12.98 7.54
CA ARG A 185 -3.58 13.56 6.80
C ARG A 185 -4.43 12.49 6.12
N LEU A 186 -3.82 11.49 5.50
CA LEU A 186 -4.53 10.39 4.84
C LEU A 186 -5.25 9.51 5.86
N PHE A 187 -4.63 9.26 7.00
CA PHE A 187 -5.22 8.56 8.14
C PHE A 187 -6.48 9.28 8.64
N ILE A 188 -6.42 10.59 8.87
CA ILE A 188 -7.57 11.40 9.34
C ILE A 188 -8.74 11.35 8.34
N ARG A 189 -8.45 11.39 7.03
CA ARG A 189 -9.49 11.36 5.98
C ARG A 189 -10.18 10.01 5.83
N ARG A 190 -9.52 8.91 6.22
CA ARG A 190 -10.02 7.54 6.09
C ARG A 190 -10.47 7.21 4.65
N ASN A 191 -9.80 7.77 3.64
CA ASN A 191 -10.01 7.46 2.22
C ASN A 191 -8.66 7.20 1.51
N PRO A 192 -7.91 6.16 1.89
CA PRO A 192 -6.56 5.92 1.38
C PRO A 192 -6.54 5.34 -0.03
N ILE A 193 -7.61 4.68 -0.48
CA ILE A 193 -7.62 3.85 -1.70
C ILE A 193 -7.22 4.63 -2.95
N PRO A 194 -7.83 5.80 -3.27
CA PRO A 194 -7.43 6.56 -4.46
C PRO A 194 -5.97 7.02 -4.41
N THR A 195 -5.48 7.40 -3.22
CA THR A 195 -4.09 7.84 -3.03
C THR A 195 -3.11 6.68 -3.18
N LEU A 196 -3.43 5.49 -2.67
CA LEU A 196 -2.58 4.29 -2.82
C LEU A 196 -2.42 3.90 -4.28
N ILE A 197 -3.51 3.92 -5.06
CA ILE A 197 -3.47 3.66 -6.50
C ILE A 197 -2.65 4.74 -7.21
N GLY A 198 -2.91 6.01 -6.91
CA GLY A 198 -2.17 7.14 -7.47
C GLY A 198 -0.67 7.05 -7.17
N ASP A 199 -0.28 6.70 -5.95
CA ASP A 199 1.11 6.59 -5.52
C ASP A 199 1.85 5.42 -6.19
N VAL A 200 1.17 4.30 -6.42
CA VAL A 200 1.70 3.17 -7.19
C VAL A 200 1.94 3.58 -8.64
N TYR A 201 0.93 4.13 -9.32
CA TYR A 201 1.10 4.56 -10.71
C TYR A 201 2.15 5.65 -10.84
N TYR A 202 2.16 6.64 -9.95
CA TYR A 202 3.18 7.69 -9.95
C TYR A 202 4.59 7.13 -9.73
N SER A 203 4.77 6.28 -8.70
CA SER A 203 6.07 5.69 -8.37
C SER A 203 6.58 4.78 -9.49
N VAL A 204 5.73 3.90 -10.03
CA VAL A 204 6.09 2.99 -11.11
C VAL A 204 6.36 3.76 -12.40
N HIS A 205 5.49 4.70 -12.77
CA HIS A 205 5.63 5.49 -13.98
C HIS A 205 6.90 6.32 -13.96
N ASN A 206 7.16 7.09 -12.90
CA ASN A 206 8.36 7.94 -12.81
C ASN A 206 9.68 7.13 -12.87
N ARG A 207 9.67 5.87 -12.40
CA ARG A 207 10.84 4.99 -12.40
C ARG A 207 11.03 4.25 -13.72
N ASN A 208 9.95 3.98 -14.43
CA ASN A 208 9.99 3.38 -15.76
C ASN A 208 10.10 4.41 -16.89
N GLU A 209 9.70 5.66 -16.65
CA GLU A 209 9.88 6.76 -17.58
C GLU A 209 11.37 6.89 -17.89
N LYS A 210 11.73 6.74 -19.16
CA LYS A 210 13.12 6.71 -19.64
C LYS A 210 13.99 5.64 -18.94
N ARG A 211 13.40 4.58 -18.40
CA ARG A 211 14.10 3.44 -17.78
C ARG A 211 15.05 3.85 -16.65
N ARG A 212 14.66 4.86 -15.85
CA ARG A 212 15.50 5.43 -14.77
C ARG A 212 15.87 4.45 -13.66
N GLY A 213 14.96 3.53 -13.32
CA GLY A 213 15.16 2.62 -12.19
C GLY A 213 15.22 3.33 -10.83
N GLY A 214 15.72 2.61 -9.83
CA GLY A 214 15.89 3.09 -8.46
C GLY A 214 14.73 2.79 -7.53
N LEU A 215 14.61 3.59 -6.46
CA LEU A 215 13.70 3.33 -5.35
C LEU A 215 12.22 3.58 -5.72
N ILE A 216 11.41 2.52 -5.62
CA ILE A 216 9.95 2.56 -5.66
C ILE A 216 9.43 2.96 -4.27
N ARG A 217 8.71 4.09 -4.18
CA ARG A 217 8.29 4.71 -2.91
C ARG A 217 6.83 4.42 -2.51
N CYS A 218 6.12 3.58 -3.27
CA CYS A 218 4.76 3.17 -2.92
C CYS A 218 4.72 1.97 -1.94
N CYS A 219 3.52 1.66 -1.43
CA CYS A 219 3.29 0.46 -0.63
C CYS A 219 3.60 -0.82 -1.42
N THR A 220 4.81 -1.35 -1.26
CA THR A 220 5.26 -2.54 -2.00
C THR A 220 4.55 -3.81 -1.52
N GLN A 221 4.20 -3.89 -0.24
CA GLN A 221 3.41 -4.99 0.34
C GLN A 221 2.04 -5.11 -0.32
N LEU A 222 1.37 -3.99 -0.57
CA LEU A 222 0.08 -3.97 -1.24
C LEU A 222 0.21 -4.33 -2.72
N LEU A 223 1.24 -3.81 -3.40
CA LEU A 223 1.54 -4.17 -4.79
C LEU A 223 1.83 -5.68 -4.95
N VAL A 224 2.57 -6.29 -4.01
CA VAL A 224 2.79 -7.75 -3.96
C VAL A 224 1.49 -8.49 -3.76
N LYS A 225 0.68 -8.08 -2.77
CA LYS A 225 -0.61 -8.74 -2.49
C LYS A 225 -1.53 -8.72 -3.70
N TRP A 226 -1.63 -7.57 -4.36
CA TRP A 226 -2.37 -7.42 -5.61
C TRP A 226 -1.81 -8.34 -6.70
N PHE A 227 -0.52 -8.20 -7.02
CA PHE A 227 0.07 -8.95 -8.12
C PHE A 227 -0.05 -10.47 -7.92
N MET A 228 0.26 -10.96 -6.71
CA MET A 228 0.16 -12.38 -6.38
C MET A 228 -1.28 -12.90 -6.44
N GLY A 229 -2.26 -12.02 -6.22
CA GLY A 229 -3.67 -12.35 -6.30
C GLY A 229 -4.14 -12.77 -7.70
N TYR A 230 -3.51 -12.23 -8.74
CA TYR A 230 -3.82 -12.54 -10.14
C TYR A 230 -3.09 -13.78 -10.68
N LEU A 231 -2.11 -14.30 -9.93
CA LEU A 231 -1.30 -15.43 -10.38
C LEU A 231 -2.00 -16.77 -10.10
N PRO A 232 -1.85 -17.78 -10.98
CA PRO A 232 -2.49 -19.07 -10.79
C PRO A 232 -2.12 -19.71 -9.44
N SER A 233 -3.14 -20.10 -8.68
CA SER A 233 -2.99 -20.76 -7.38
C SER A 233 -2.80 -22.28 -7.47
N LYS A 234 -2.88 -22.85 -8.69
CA LYS A 234 -2.79 -24.29 -8.98
C LYS A 234 -2.07 -24.53 -10.31
N GLY A 235 -1.74 -25.80 -10.57
CA GLY A 235 -1.18 -26.24 -11.86
C GLY A 235 0.32 -25.96 -12.01
N ALA A 236 0.78 -25.98 -13.26
CA ALA A 236 2.20 -25.94 -13.59
C ALA A 236 2.92 -24.73 -12.97
N PHE A 237 2.28 -23.56 -12.93
CA PHE A 237 2.86 -22.33 -12.37
C PHE A 237 3.36 -22.49 -10.92
N VAL A 238 2.57 -23.16 -10.07
CA VAL A 238 2.92 -23.41 -8.66
C VAL A 238 3.96 -24.52 -8.54
N LEU A 239 3.91 -25.51 -9.43
CA LEU A 239 4.86 -26.64 -9.49
C LEU A 239 6.24 -26.23 -10.01
N LEU A 240 6.36 -25.08 -10.69
CA LEU A 240 7.65 -24.54 -11.10
C LEU A 240 8.52 -24.29 -9.86
N GLY A 241 9.61 -25.05 -9.75
CA GLY A 241 10.54 -24.99 -8.64
C GLY A 241 11.09 -23.59 -8.35
N GLN A 242 11.73 -23.44 -7.19
CA GLN A 242 12.31 -22.17 -6.77
C GLN A 242 13.44 -21.67 -7.68
N ASN A 243 14.05 -22.55 -8.47
CA ASN A 243 15.16 -22.24 -9.38
C ASN A 243 14.72 -21.53 -10.68
N VAL A 244 13.41 -21.48 -10.96
CA VAL A 244 12.88 -20.83 -12.16
C VAL A 244 12.70 -19.33 -11.89
N THR A 245 13.30 -18.49 -12.72
CA THR A 245 13.21 -17.02 -12.58
C THR A 245 11.79 -16.53 -12.80
N TRP A 246 11.43 -15.42 -12.15
CA TRP A 246 10.13 -14.79 -12.33
C TRP A 246 9.85 -14.38 -13.77
N ALA A 247 10.86 -13.94 -14.53
CA ALA A 247 10.70 -13.61 -15.94
C ALA A 247 10.19 -14.82 -16.73
N THR A 248 10.81 -15.99 -16.53
CA THR A 248 10.37 -17.24 -17.18
C THR A 248 8.97 -17.65 -16.72
N LYS A 249 8.66 -17.50 -15.42
CA LYS A 249 7.32 -17.80 -14.90
C LYS A 249 6.24 -16.95 -15.55
N LEU A 250 6.45 -15.64 -15.66
CA LEU A 250 5.46 -14.71 -16.19
C LEU A 250 5.30 -14.80 -17.71
N MET A 251 6.39 -15.01 -18.45
CA MET A 251 6.33 -15.19 -19.92
C MET A 251 5.58 -16.46 -20.34
N GLY A 252 5.51 -17.45 -19.45
CA GLY A 252 4.75 -18.68 -19.66
C GLY A 252 3.23 -18.52 -19.47
N LEU A 253 2.78 -17.45 -18.80
CA LEU A 253 1.37 -17.21 -18.55
C LEU A 253 0.67 -16.67 -19.80
N ARG A 254 -0.60 -17.05 -19.94
CA ARG A 254 -1.55 -16.51 -20.92
C ARG A 254 -2.74 -15.89 -20.19
N ALA A 255 -3.56 -15.15 -20.92
CA ALA A 255 -4.77 -14.52 -20.36
C ALA A 255 -5.65 -15.53 -19.60
N LYS A 256 -5.80 -16.76 -20.11
CA LYS A 256 -6.60 -17.83 -19.48
C LYS A 256 -6.05 -18.37 -18.16
N ASP A 257 -4.77 -18.12 -17.87
CA ASP A 257 -4.10 -18.63 -16.67
C ASP A 257 -4.19 -17.62 -15.52
N ILE A 258 -4.58 -16.38 -15.81
CA ILE A 258 -4.74 -15.30 -14.84
C ILE A 258 -6.06 -15.48 -14.07
N ASP A 259 -5.99 -15.33 -12.75
CA ASP A 259 -7.17 -15.32 -11.90
C ASP A 259 -7.86 -13.95 -11.95
N TRP A 260 -8.68 -13.75 -12.97
CA TRP A 260 -9.48 -12.53 -13.13
C TRP A 260 -10.57 -12.38 -12.04
N THR A 261 -10.84 -13.44 -11.29
CA THR A 261 -11.85 -13.47 -10.22
C THR A 261 -11.27 -13.12 -8.85
N HIS A 262 -10.02 -12.63 -8.79
CA HIS A 262 -9.43 -12.12 -7.55
C HIS A 262 -10.30 -11.01 -6.91
N SER A 263 -11.02 -10.24 -7.72
CA SER A 263 -12.17 -9.48 -7.21
C SER A 263 -13.34 -10.45 -7.04
N SER A 264 -13.83 -10.61 -5.81
CA SER A 264 -15.02 -11.40 -5.47
C SER A 264 -16.34 -10.89 -6.11
N GLY A 265 -16.24 -10.05 -7.13
CA GLY A 265 -17.28 -9.25 -7.77
C GLY A 265 -18.08 -9.98 -8.84
N VAL A 266 -18.57 -11.19 -8.57
CA VAL A 266 -19.83 -11.60 -9.24
C VAL A 266 -20.94 -10.78 -8.59
N GLY A 267 -21.25 -9.61 -9.18
CA GLY A 267 -22.34 -8.74 -8.73
C GLY A 267 -21.96 -7.52 -7.88
N GLN A 268 -20.70 -7.05 -7.91
CA GLN A 268 -20.33 -5.75 -7.33
C GLN A 268 -20.48 -4.62 -8.37
N ASP A 269 -20.88 -3.45 -7.90
CA ASP A 269 -20.89 -2.23 -8.70
C ASP A 269 -19.45 -1.79 -8.99
N PHE A 270 -19.10 -1.67 -10.26
CA PHE A 270 -17.80 -1.17 -10.71
C PHE A 270 -17.88 0.32 -11.02
N ILE A 271 -16.81 1.06 -10.75
CA ILE A 271 -16.73 2.47 -11.14
C ILE A 271 -16.51 2.52 -12.66
N CYS A 272 -17.58 2.69 -13.44
CA CYS A 272 -17.50 2.74 -14.90
C CYS A 272 -17.02 4.10 -15.45
N SER A 273 -16.98 5.15 -14.61
CA SER A 273 -16.49 6.48 -14.99
C SER A 273 -16.12 7.33 -13.78
N CYS A 274 -15.19 8.27 -13.97
CA CYS A 274 -14.93 9.36 -13.04
C CYS A 274 -15.34 10.68 -13.70
N ARG A 275 -16.53 11.18 -13.36
CA ARG A 275 -17.17 12.32 -14.02
C ARG A 275 -17.36 12.05 -15.52
N GLY A 276 -16.78 12.87 -16.40
CA GLY A 276 -16.88 12.73 -17.85
C GLY A 276 -15.83 11.79 -18.46
N PHE A 277 -14.98 11.16 -17.64
CA PHE A 277 -13.95 10.24 -18.14
C PHE A 277 -14.42 8.80 -17.96
N PRO A 278 -14.65 8.04 -19.05
CA PRO A 278 -14.97 6.63 -18.96
C PRO A 278 -13.79 5.84 -18.38
N ASN A 279 -14.09 4.74 -17.70
CA ASN A 279 -13.09 3.83 -17.16
C ASN A 279 -12.74 2.74 -18.18
N VAL A 280 -12.47 3.13 -19.44
CA VAL A 280 -11.79 2.38 -20.52
C VAL A 280 -11.33 3.39 -21.58
#